data_AF-A0A9D1VEF0-F1
#
_entry.id   AF-A0A9D1VEF0-F1
#
_cell.length_a   1.000
_cell.length_b   1.000
_cell.length_c   1.000
_cell.angle_alpha   90.00
_cell.angle_beta   90.00
_cell.angle_gamma   90.00
#
_symmetry.space_group_name_H-M   'P 1'
#
loop_
_entity.id
_entity.type
_entity.pdbx_description
1 polymer ?
#
loop_
_entity_poly.entity_id
_entity_poly.type
_entity_poly.pdbx_seq_one_letter_code
_entity_poly.pdbx_strand_id
1 'polypeptide(L)'
;MRRIRKLASVVLALALTAGLLAVPASAAGKPYITQVEAGSHFSLAVTSDGSLYAWGYATTAKLFPGGKNGSNVPVKLMTGVKSVAASSVGNQGAVEVRKYDEYGYISYYQTPGTVVAIIKENGDLYTWGDNICYQLGKGYYEAEQDSYQPHFVMKDVVKAATNDHACAAVTENGDLYFWGYNLASRYGQGPGGAALYADPTVILTDVQDVELSGNLVVALKKDGSVWAMGSTLWGALSQGDAENAYLVDEMVKIMDGCKDISTGYHFITALKKDGTLYGWGSNTFTVLGAFFDDMPYTASPRVIDTNVRSVDAGDNNIYYIKNDNSLWSLGYGKGGLRGIGNDIGYTASDGHDYDYPYWPTRVDTDVRSVSGGASHALYLKNDGTMWGFGGPEHTSEGGAILGRGSTWGETVSFVDRGETFYSHSAYQWHAAKCGLSYGSFASQFGTFFRDVADDAYYYDAVIWAVDQGITNGTSAAAFSPNQTCTRAQIITFLWRAAGSPAPAASHAVPDVAEGEYYSTAVQWAAENNLFNEGTLFRPNDPCTRGAAVEFMWRADGCVNITTETGFTDVPMEASYSIAVDWAVLQGITNGTSATTFSPEQTCTRGQIVTFLYRAFA
;
A
#
# COMPACT_ATOMS: atom_id res chain seq x y z
N MET A 1 -39.31 27.03 -52.31
CA MET A 1 -38.10 27.53 -51.64
C MET A 1 -36.89 26.72 -52.12
N ARG A 2 -35.86 27.45 -52.57
CA ARG A 2 -34.47 27.12 -52.97
C ARG A 2 -33.95 25.65 -52.98
N ARG A 3 -33.64 25.23 -54.22
CA ARG A 3 -32.41 24.63 -54.80
C ARG A 3 -31.87 23.23 -54.40
N ILE A 4 -31.89 22.40 -55.44
CA ILE A 4 -31.19 21.16 -55.85
C ILE A 4 -29.64 21.23 -55.81
N ARG A 5 -28.94 20.11 -55.50
CA ARG A 5 -27.76 19.44 -56.19
C ARG A 5 -26.90 18.61 -55.18
N LYS A 6 -26.77 17.27 -55.30
CA LYS A 6 -25.84 16.39 -56.09
C LYS A 6 -24.56 15.91 -55.35
N LEU A 7 -24.45 14.58 -55.17
CA LEU A 7 -23.33 13.62 -55.46
C LEU A 7 -21.85 13.90 -55.08
N ALA A 8 -21.24 12.92 -54.36
CA ALA A 8 -19.88 12.29 -54.47
C ALA A 8 -19.40 11.87 -53.05
N SER A 9 -19.07 10.63 -52.63
CA SER A 9 -18.17 9.53 -53.08
C SER A 9 -16.65 9.84 -53.06
N VAL A 10 -15.91 8.95 -52.36
CA VAL A 10 -14.43 8.69 -52.29
C VAL A 10 -13.62 9.72 -51.46
N VAL A 11 -12.67 9.43 -50.53
CA VAL A 11 -11.55 8.46 -50.41
C VAL A 11 -11.12 8.27 -48.93
N LEU A 12 -10.60 7.09 -48.63
CA LEU A 12 -9.91 6.59 -47.43
C LEU A 12 -8.61 7.35 -47.06
N ALA A 13 -8.31 7.53 -45.76
CA ALA A 13 -6.96 7.41 -45.13
C ALA A 13 -6.62 8.47 -44.05
N LEU A 14 -6.22 7.94 -42.88
CA LEU A 14 -5.25 8.46 -41.90
C LEU A 14 -5.42 9.87 -41.29
N ALA A 15 -5.73 9.90 -39.99
CA ALA A 15 -4.84 10.49 -38.98
C ALA A 15 -5.30 10.07 -37.56
N LEU A 16 -4.65 9.04 -37.02
CA LEU A 16 -4.58 8.79 -35.59
C LEU A 16 -3.60 9.84 -35.03
N THR A 17 -4.10 10.95 -34.50
CA THR A 17 -3.28 11.91 -33.75
C THR A 17 -4.10 12.63 -32.69
N ALA A 18 -3.48 12.74 -31.51
CA ALA A 18 -3.84 13.58 -30.38
C ALA A 18 -4.97 13.08 -29.45
N GLY A 19 -4.67 11.98 -28.76
CA GLY A 19 -5.15 11.74 -27.39
C GLY A 19 -4.10 12.15 -26.35
N LEU A 20 -3.38 13.27 -26.55
CA LEU A 20 -2.72 13.95 -25.43
C LEU A 20 -3.83 14.63 -24.63
N LEU A 21 -4.38 13.94 -23.63
CA LEU A 21 -5.00 14.65 -22.51
C LEU A 21 -3.86 15.36 -21.79
N ALA A 22 -3.65 16.62 -22.18
CA ALA A 22 -2.85 17.55 -21.42
C ALA A 22 -3.41 17.56 -19.99
N VAL A 23 -2.57 17.16 -19.03
CA VAL A 23 -2.79 17.38 -17.61
C VAL A 23 -3.11 18.86 -17.42
N PRO A 24 -4.22 19.25 -16.76
CA PRO A 24 -4.36 20.64 -16.35
C PRO A 24 -3.16 20.99 -15.47
N ALA A 25 -2.40 22.02 -15.86
CA ALA A 25 -1.14 22.48 -15.24
C ALA A 25 -1.25 22.91 -13.75
N SER A 26 -2.35 22.58 -13.05
CA SER A 26 -2.65 23.06 -11.69
C SER A 26 -2.18 22.14 -10.56
N ALA A 27 -1.49 21.03 -10.84
CA ALA A 27 -1.09 20.01 -9.84
C ALA A 27 0.40 19.66 -9.79
N ALA A 28 1.23 20.08 -10.77
CA ALA A 28 2.67 19.87 -10.71
C ALA A 28 3.25 20.61 -9.49
N GLY A 29 3.90 19.88 -8.58
CA GLY A 29 4.51 20.44 -7.36
C GLY A 29 3.58 20.59 -6.15
N LYS A 30 2.33 20.10 -6.19
CA LYS A 30 1.46 20.02 -5.00
C LYS A 30 1.61 18.67 -4.30
N PRO A 31 1.43 18.59 -2.96
CA PRO A 31 1.44 17.33 -2.23
C PRO A 31 0.40 16.35 -2.79
N TYR A 32 0.76 15.07 -2.90
CA TYR A 32 -0.13 13.96 -3.27
C TYR A 32 -0.40 13.04 -2.10
N ILE A 33 -1.45 12.22 -2.15
CA ILE A 33 -1.70 11.20 -1.11
C ILE A 33 -0.77 10.01 -1.34
N THR A 34 0.01 9.65 -0.32
CA THR A 34 0.90 8.49 -0.31
C THR A 34 0.27 7.28 0.36
N GLN A 35 -0.61 7.50 1.34
CA GLN A 35 -1.31 6.45 2.09
C GLN A 35 -2.74 6.87 2.44
N VAL A 36 -3.65 5.91 2.44
CA VAL A 36 -4.99 6.01 3.03
C VAL A 36 -5.16 4.89 4.04
N GLU A 37 -5.89 5.17 5.12
CA GLU A 37 -6.19 4.20 6.17
C GLU A 37 -7.68 4.29 6.54
N ALA A 38 -8.39 3.17 6.50
CA ALA A 38 -9.78 3.06 6.90
C ALA A 38 -9.87 2.45 8.31
N GLY A 39 -10.14 3.28 9.32
CA GLY A 39 -10.40 2.80 10.68
C GLY A 39 -11.83 2.31 10.87
N SER A 40 -12.24 2.16 12.13
CA SER A 40 -13.58 1.65 12.45
C SER A 40 -14.73 2.50 11.89
N HIS A 41 -14.68 3.82 12.15
CA HIS A 41 -15.64 4.83 11.68
C HIS A 41 -14.98 6.15 11.27
N PHE A 42 -13.67 6.15 11.04
CA PHE A 42 -12.89 7.31 10.64
C PHE A 42 -11.87 6.91 9.58
N SER A 43 -11.31 7.90 8.94
CA SER A 43 -10.37 7.73 7.83
C SER A 43 -9.17 8.62 8.04
N LEU A 44 -8.01 8.15 7.58
CA LEU A 44 -6.77 8.90 7.57
C LEU A 44 -6.21 8.98 6.15
N ALA A 45 -5.45 10.04 5.88
CA ALA A 45 -4.62 10.14 4.68
C ALA A 45 -3.30 10.84 5.01
N VAL A 46 -2.20 10.29 4.49
CA VAL A 46 -0.86 10.90 4.54
C VAL A 46 -0.53 11.45 3.16
N THR A 47 0.03 12.66 3.10
CA THR A 47 0.48 13.28 1.86
C THR A 47 2.01 13.27 1.74
N SER A 48 2.51 13.43 0.51
CA SER A 48 3.92 13.40 0.14
C SER A 48 4.78 14.51 0.75
N ASP A 49 4.16 15.53 1.35
CA ASP A 49 4.82 16.56 2.15
C ASP A 49 4.80 16.25 3.67
N GLY A 50 4.47 15.00 4.02
CA GLY A 50 4.38 14.51 5.37
C GLY A 50 3.15 14.99 6.15
N SER A 51 2.13 15.56 5.51
CA SER A 51 0.91 16.00 6.21
C SER A 51 -0.04 14.83 6.47
N LEU A 52 -0.53 14.72 7.72
CA LEU A 52 -1.58 13.77 8.10
C LEU A 52 -2.93 14.47 8.20
N TYR A 53 -3.95 13.88 7.59
CA TYR A 53 -5.34 14.32 7.65
C TYR A 53 -6.25 13.23 8.20
N ALA A 54 -7.33 13.62 8.88
CA ALA A 54 -8.36 12.71 9.36
C ALA A 54 -9.78 13.25 9.13
N TRP A 55 -10.76 12.36 8.99
CA TRP A 55 -12.20 12.66 8.98
C TRP A 55 -13.01 11.44 9.42
N GLY A 56 -14.33 11.56 9.53
CA GLY A 56 -15.20 10.57 10.15
C GLY A 56 -15.32 10.77 11.66
N TYR A 57 -15.61 9.69 12.39
CA TYR A 57 -15.95 9.69 13.81
C TYR A 57 -14.95 8.84 14.62
N ALA A 58 -14.28 9.47 15.59
CA ALA A 58 -13.27 8.87 16.45
C ALA A 58 -13.44 9.41 17.89
N THR A 59 -14.39 8.83 18.64
CA THR A 59 -14.82 9.29 19.97
C THR A 59 -13.72 9.23 21.03
N THR A 60 -13.01 8.11 21.06
CA THR A 60 -12.03 7.79 22.10
C THR A 60 -10.67 8.41 21.78
N ALA A 61 -10.30 8.44 20.49
CA ALA A 61 -9.05 9.08 20.09
C ALA A 61 -9.10 10.62 20.10
N LYS A 62 -10.31 11.21 20.07
CA LYS A 62 -10.55 12.67 20.07
C LYS A 62 -9.61 13.41 19.12
N LEU A 63 -9.39 12.86 17.92
CA LEU A 63 -8.40 13.34 16.94
C LEU A 63 -8.64 14.79 16.49
N PHE A 64 -9.87 15.30 16.65
CA PHE A 64 -10.30 16.55 16.04
C PHE A 64 -10.17 17.76 16.99
N PRO A 65 -9.76 18.94 16.49
CA PRO A 65 -9.56 20.13 17.30
C PRO A 65 -10.79 20.54 18.12
N GLY A 66 -10.53 20.96 19.37
CA GLY A 66 -11.58 21.36 20.31
C GLY A 66 -12.33 20.20 20.95
N GLY A 67 -11.77 18.99 20.92
CA GLY A 67 -12.35 17.81 21.56
C GLY A 67 -13.59 17.27 20.84
N LYS A 68 -13.70 17.51 19.54
CA LYS A 68 -14.83 17.01 18.75
C LYS A 68 -14.67 15.50 18.52
N ASN A 69 -15.78 14.77 18.57
CA ASN A 69 -15.81 13.34 18.30
C ASN A 69 -15.63 13.00 16.81
N GLY A 70 -15.79 13.98 15.91
CA GLY A 70 -15.77 13.72 14.47
C GLY A 70 -15.64 14.96 13.60
N SER A 71 -15.35 14.72 12.32
CA SER A 71 -15.40 15.71 11.24
C SER A 71 -15.95 15.09 9.96
N ASN A 72 -16.86 15.78 9.28
CA ASN A 72 -17.40 15.33 7.98
C ASN A 72 -16.54 15.74 6.78
N VAL A 73 -15.41 16.40 7.04
CA VAL A 73 -14.44 16.84 6.04
C VAL A 73 -13.02 16.56 6.54
N PRO A 74 -12.04 16.35 5.65
CA PRO A 74 -10.64 16.19 6.04
C PRO A 74 -10.13 17.36 6.87
N VAL A 75 -9.54 17.05 8.03
CA VAL A 75 -8.87 18.00 8.93
C VAL A 75 -7.40 17.63 8.99
N LYS A 76 -6.50 18.59 8.70
CA LYS A 76 -5.06 18.40 8.88
C LYS A 76 -4.76 18.28 10.37
N LEU A 77 -4.19 17.15 10.79
CA LEU A 77 -3.83 16.88 12.18
C LEU A 77 -2.39 17.32 12.49
N MET A 78 -1.43 16.98 11.62
CA MET A 78 -0.01 17.28 11.84
C MET A 78 0.84 17.16 10.55
N THR A 79 2.14 17.39 10.67
CA THR A 79 3.15 17.26 9.59
C THR A 79 4.32 16.34 9.99
N GLY A 80 5.20 16.00 9.05
CA GLY A 80 6.37 15.14 9.24
C GLY A 80 6.02 13.65 9.44
N VAL A 81 4.87 13.22 8.92
CA VAL A 81 4.36 11.85 9.04
C VAL A 81 4.77 11.04 7.81
N LYS A 82 5.39 9.88 8.02
CA LYS A 82 5.76 8.92 6.98
C LYS A 82 4.61 7.97 6.67
N SER A 83 4.00 7.40 7.70
CA SER A 83 2.88 6.47 7.60
C SER A 83 2.03 6.43 8.86
N VAL A 84 0.83 5.86 8.75
CA VAL A 84 -0.10 5.64 9.86
C VAL A 84 -0.67 4.23 9.83
N ALA A 85 -1.22 3.76 10.94
CA ALA A 85 -2.02 2.54 10.99
C ALA A 85 -3.19 2.73 11.96
N ALA A 86 -4.35 2.17 11.60
CA ALA A 86 -5.55 2.24 12.42
C ALA A 86 -6.46 1.03 12.17
N SER A 87 -6.73 0.27 13.22
CA SER A 87 -7.55 -0.92 13.12
C SER A 87 -8.97 -0.71 12.60
N SER A 88 -9.43 -1.76 11.93
CA SER A 88 -10.78 -1.92 11.41
C SER A 88 -11.79 -2.37 12.46
N VAL A 89 -11.42 -2.92 13.63
CA VAL A 89 -12.39 -3.69 14.45
C VAL A 89 -13.49 -2.85 15.09
N GLY A 90 -14.72 -3.10 14.64
CA GLY A 90 -15.95 -2.58 15.20
C GLY A 90 -16.36 -3.30 16.47
N ASN A 91 -16.29 -2.56 17.58
CA ASN A 91 -17.10 -2.78 18.77
C ASN A 91 -16.74 -4.07 19.53
N GLN A 92 -15.68 -4.03 20.33
CA GLN A 92 -15.64 -4.85 21.54
C GLN A 92 -16.45 -4.16 22.65
N GLY A 93 -16.83 -4.93 23.65
CA GLY A 93 -17.54 -4.56 24.88
C GLY A 93 -16.57 -4.34 26.04
N ALA A 94 -17.11 -4.16 27.24
CA ALA A 94 -16.34 -3.60 28.33
C ALA A 94 -15.32 -4.58 28.93
N VAL A 95 -14.08 -4.10 29.15
CA VAL A 95 -13.02 -4.80 29.90
C VAL A 95 -12.87 -4.20 31.29
N GLU A 96 -12.41 -5.00 32.26
CA GLU A 96 -12.10 -4.51 33.60
C GLU A 96 -10.84 -3.63 33.56
N VAL A 97 -11.00 -2.37 33.91
CA VAL A 97 -9.92 -1.42 34.10
C VAL A 97 -9.58 -1.37 35.58
N ARG A 98 -8.32 -1.67 35.92
CA ARG A 98 -7.79 -1.57 37.28
C ARG A 98 -6.89 -0.35 37.38
N LYS A 99 -7.28 0.62 38.20
CA LYS A 99 -6.50 1.82 38.48
C LYS A 99 -6.06 1.81 39.93
N TYR A 100 -4.82 2.19 40.17
CA TYR A 100 -4.28 2.42 41.52
C TYR A 100 -4.24 3.92 41.78
N ASP A 101 -4.75 4.33 42.94
CA ASP A 101 -4.61 5.68 43.47
C ASP A 101 -4.10 5.63 44.93
N GLU A 102 -3.99 6.80 45.56
CA GLU A 102 -3.49 6.91 46.95
C GLU A 102 -4.38 6.21 48.00
N TYR A 103 -5.60 5.77 47.63
CA TYR A 103 -6.58 5.13 48.52
C TYR A 103 -6.77 3.63 48.25
N GLY A 104 -6.13 3.06 47.22
CA GLY A 104 -6.22 1.64 46.89
C GLY A 104 -6.36 1.40 45.38
N TYR A 105 -6.97 0.27 45.00
CA TYR A 105 -7.35 0.03 43.60
C TYR A 105 -8.84 0.32 43.41
N ILE A 106 -9.17 1.01 42.32
CA ILE A 106 -10.53 1.08 41.78
C ILE A 106 -10.62 0.19 40.55
N SER A 107 -11.71 -0.56 40.45
CA SER A 107 -12.04 -1.38 39.29
C SER A 107 -13.33 -0.89 38.66
N TYR A 108 -13.33 -0.64 37.36
CA TYR A 108 -14.55 -0.33 36.60
C TYR A 108 -14.48 -0.96 35.21
N TYR A 109 -15.61 -1.06 34.53
CA TYR A 109 -15.67 -1.67 33.20
C TYR A 109 -15.80 -0.57 32.14
N GLN A 110 -14.95 -0.61 31.11
CA GLN A 110 -15.03 0.32 29.98
C GLN A 110 -14.73 -0.39 28.66
N THR A 111 -15.43 -0.01 27.60
CA THR A 111 -15.18 -0.49 26.24
C THR A 111 -13.88 0.11 25.71
N PRO A 112 -12.90 -0.72 25.29
CA PRO A 112 -11.68 -0.24 24.64
C PRO A 112 -11.99 0.62 23.40
N GLY A 113 -11.16 1.64 23.21
CA GLY A 113 -11.35 2.61 22.15
C GLY A 113 -10.37 2.45 20.98
N THR A 114 -10.47 3.39 20.05
CA THR A 114 -9.58 3.55 18.92
C THR A 114 -8.20 4.01 19.38
N VAL A 115 -7.17 3.41 18.80
CA VAL A 115 -5.79 3.91 18.81
C VAL A 115 -5.24 3.98 17.39
N VAL A 116 -4.50 5.05 17.13
CA VAL A 116 -3.79 5.28 15.87
C VAL A 116 -2.29 5.21 16.14
N ALA A 117 -1.56 4.45 15.32
CA ALA A 117 -0.10 4.50 15.26
C ALA A 117 0.35 5.48 14.17
N ILE A 118 1.36 6.30 14.45
CA ILE A 118 1.88 7.34 13.58
C ILE A 118 3.40 7.21 13.54
N ILE A 119 3.95 6.88 12.38
CA ILE A 119 5.40 6.82 12.16
C ILE A 119 5.83 8.14 11.52
N LYS A 120 6.76 8.84 12.14
CA LYS A 120 7.37 10.07 11.62
C LYS A 120 8.45 9.77 10.57
N GLU A 121 8.80 10.77 9.77
CA GLU A 121 9.83 10.64 8.71
C GLU A 121 11.20 10.17 9.24
N ASN A 122 11.51 10.46 10.49
CA ASN A 122 12.74 10.03 11.17
C ASN A 122 12.66 8.64 11.82
N GLY A 123 11.56 7.89 11.63
CA GLY A 123 11.36 6.57 12.23
C GLY A 123 10.80 6.58 13.66
N ASP A 124 10.51 7.75 14.25
CA ASP A 124 9.87 7.81 15.57
C ASP A 124 8.40 7.36 15.48
N LEU A 125 8.01 6.43 16.36
CA LEU A 125 6.64 5.97 16.52
C LEU A 125 5.93 6.76 17.62
N TYR A 126 4.73 7.22 17.29
CA TYR A 126 3.77 7.79 18.21
C TYR A 126 2.46 7.00 18.19
N THR A 127 1.83 6.85 19.35
CA THR A 127 0.45 6.34 19.46
C THR A 127 -0.49 7.43 19.94
N TRP A 128 -1.70 7.48 19.41
CA TRP A 128 -2.71 8.47 19.77
C TRP A 128 -4.08 7.83 19.89
N GLY A 129 -4.66 7.89 21.09
CA GLY A 129 -6.07 7.64 21.32
C GLY A 129 -6.35 7.03 22.69
N ASP A 130 -7.12 5.95 22.71
CA ASP A 130 -7.53 5.28 23.95
C ASP A 130 -6.37 4.53 24.61
N ASN A 131 -6.39 4.41 25.94
CA ASN A 131 -5.36 3.67 26.69
C ASN A 131 -5.94 2.65 27.68
N ILE A 132 -7.20 2.25 27.52
CA ILE A 132 -7.86 1.30 28.43
C ILE A 132 -7.09 -0.03 28.50
N CYS A 133 -6.52 -0.42 27.37
CA CYS A 133 -5.77 -1.65 27.19
C CYS A 133 -4.25 -1.44 27.11
N TYR A 134 -3.72 -0.33 27.64
CA TYR A 134 -2.28 0.02 27.57
C TYR A 134 -1.72 0.25 26.16
N GLN A 135 -2.58 0.29 25.14
CA GLN A 135 -2.21 0.43 23.74
C GLN A 135 -1.52 1.76 23.37
N LEU A 136 -1.49 2.76 24.25
CA LEU A 136 -0.60 3.92 24.06
C LEU A 136 0.86 3.64 24.44
N GLY A 137 1.19 2.47 24.98
CA GLY A 137 2.56 2.11 25.34
C GLY A 137 3.13 2.87 26.54
N LYS A 138 2.27 3.45 27.40
CA LYS A 138 2.67 4.26 28.57
C LYS A 138 3.02 3.46 29.83
N GLY A 139 3.05 2.13 29.75
CA GLY A 139 3.27 1.27 30.90
C GLY A 139 2.13 1.31 31.93
N TYR A 140 2.28 0.50 32.99
CA TYR A 140 1.20 0.19 33.93
C TYR A 140 0.71 1.37 34.78
N TYR A 141 1.60 2.30 35.14
CA TYR A 141 1.33 3.36 36.13
C TYR A 141 0.93 4.72 35.52
N GLU A 142 0.99 4.87 34.20
CA GLU A 142 0.65 6.12 33.50
C GLU A 142 -0.65 6.01 32.68
N ALA A 143 -1.59 5.15 33.12
CA ALA A 143 -2.93 5.01 32.57
C ALA A 143 -3.83 6.24 32.83
N GLU A 144 -3.29 7.46 32.78
CA GLU A 144 -4.07 8.68 32.79
C GLU A 144 -4.84 8.83 31.48
N GLN A 145 -6.15 9.00 31.61
CA GLN A 145 -7.13 8.66 30.59
C GLN A 145 -7.48 9.79 29.60
N ASP A 146 -6.65 10.83 29.50
CA ASP A 146 -6.92 11.94 28.58
C ASP A 146 -5.60 12.60 28.13
N SER A 147 -4.75 11.89 27.37
CA SER A 147 -3.77 12.61 26.55
C SER A 147 -4.36 12.91 25.18
N TYR A 148 -4.86 14.13 25.02
CA TYR A 148 -5.26 14.74 23.75
C TYR A 148 -4.11 14.92 22.75
N GLN A 149 -2.96 14.30 23.00
CA GLN A 149 -1.73 14.47 22.24
C GLN A 149 -1.12 13.10 21.94
N PRO A 150 -0.50 12.92 20.76
CA PRO A 150 0.28 11.74 20.45
C PRO A 150 1.37 11.50 21.51
N HIS A 151 1.52 10.25 21.94
CA HIS A 151 2.57 9.82 22.85
C HIS A 151 3.70 9.16 22.07
N PHE A 152 4.94 9.59 22.30
CA PHE A 152 6.13 8.97 21.72
C PHE A 152 6.37 7.61 22.39
N VAL A 153 6.53 6.55 21.59
CA VAL A 153 6.72 5.19 22.09
C VAL A 153 8.17 4.72 21.91
N MET A 154 8.70 4.76 20.69
CA MET A 154 10.03 4.25 20.36
C MET A 154 10.56 4.83 19.03
N LYS A 155 11.84 4.55 18.72
CA LYS A 155 12.52 4.99 17.49
C LYS A 155 12.69 3.86 16.50
N ASP A 156 13.19 4.20 15.31
CA ASP A 156 13.65 3.27 14.28
C ASP A 156 12.56 2.30 13.81
N VAL A 157 11.30 2.75 13.79
CA VAL A 157 10.13 1.95 13.40
C VAL A 157 9.84 2.11 11.90
N VAL A 158 9.63 0.99 11.22
CA VAL A 158 9.31 0.93 9.78
C VAL A 158 7.87 0.50 9.51
N LYS A 159 7.25 -0.25 10.43
CA LYS A 159 5.85 -0.69 10.34
C LYS A 159 5.19 -0.66 11.71
N ALA A 160 3.90 -0.41 11.72
CA ALA A 160 3.08 -0.49 12.93
C ALA A 160 1.68 -0.97 12.55
N ALA A 161 1.02 -1.64 13.47
CA ALA A 161 -0.37 -2.07 13.32
C ALA A 161 -1.07 -1.92 14.67
N THR A 162 -2.39 -1.71 14.63
CA THR A 162 -3.20 -1.55 15.84
C THR A 162 -4.44 -2.42 15.77
N ASN A 163 -4.93 -2.84 16.93
CA ASN A 163 -6.32 -3.22 17.14
C ASN A 163 -6.93 -2.39 18.28
N ASP A 164 -8.16 -2.71 18.69
CA ASP A 164 -8.87 -1.97 19.73
C ASP A 164 -8.32 -2.20 21.15
N HIS A 165 -7.38 -3.14 21.32
CA HIS A 165 -6.83 -3.53 22.63
C HIS A 165 -5.31 -3.72 22.65
N ALA A 166 -4.61 -3.47 21.53
CA ALA A 166 -3.18 -3.71 21.39
C ALA A 166 -2.58 -2.94 20.20
N CYS A 167 -1.26 -2.82 20.22
CA CYS A 167 -0.45 -2.25 19.17
C CYS A 167 0.79 -3.12 18.94
N ALA A 168 1.34 -3.03 17.73
CA ALA A 168 2.60 -3.63 17.38
C ALA A 168 3.45 -2.70 16.52
N ALA A 169 4.77 -2.91 16.54
CA ALA A 169 5.73 -2.14 15.76
C ALA A 169 6.90 -3.03 15.30
N VAL A 170 7.32 -2.87 14.06
CA VAL A 170 8.53 -3.51 13.51
C VAL A 170 9.61 -2.44 13.36
N THR A 171 10.79 -2.70 13.91
CA THR A 171 11.94 -1.80 13.78
C THR A 171 12.75 -2.04 12.50
N GLU A 172 13.65 -1.13 12.13
CA GLU A 172 14.56 -1.27 10.98
C GLU A 172 15.39 -2.56 11.03
N ASN A 173 15.77 -2.99 12.24
CA ASN A 173 16.51 -4.24 12.45
C ASN A 173 15.62 -5.49 12.26
N GLY A 174 14.30 -5.33 12.22
CA GLY A 174 13.32 -6.40 12.06
C GLY A 174 12.81 -6.99 13.38
N ASP A 175 12.99 -6.28 14.50
CA ASP A 175 12.39 -6.71 15.77
C ASP A 175 10.92 -6.29 15.81
N LEU A 176 10.04 -7.25 16.09
CA LEU A 176 8.61 -7.03 16.29
C LEU A 176 8.32 -6.84 17.78
N TYR A 177 7.93 -5.62 18.13
CA TYR A 177 7.40 -5.24 19.43
C TYR A 177 5.88 -5.37 19.47
N PHE A 178 5.33 -5.82 20.59
CA PHE A 178 3.89 -5.90 20.86
C PHE A 178 3.59 -5.39 22.27
N TRP A 179 2.48 -4.68 22.43
CA TRP A 179 1.94 -4.25 23.72
C TRP A 179 0.42 -4.13 23.71
N GLY A 180 -0.17 -4.20 24.89
CA GLY A 180 -1.61 -4.34 25.12
C GLY A 180 -2.00 -5.77 25.44
N TYR A 181 -3.23 -6.16 25.12
CA TYR A 181 -3.73 -7.49 25.42
C TYR A 181 -3.58 -8.47 24.26
N ASN A 182 -3.19 -9.71 24.58
CA ASN A 182 -3.36 -10.86 23.70
C ASN A 182 -4.50 -11.73 24.24
N LEU A 183 -5.50 -12.04 23.41
CA LEU A 183 -6.80 -12.54 23.87
C LEU A 183 -7.18 -13.88 23.20
N ALA A 184 -7.61 -14.87 24.00
CA ALA A 184 -8.14 -16.14 23.47
C ALA A 184 -9.54 -15.98 22.87
N SER A 185 -10.37 -15.18 23.53
CA SER A 185 -11.74 -14.88 23.16
C SER A 185 -11.94 -13.38 23.26
N ARG A 186 -13.03 -12.87 22.68
CA ARG A 186 -13.49 -11.52 22.99
C ARG A 186 -13.46 -11.33 24.52
N TYR A 187 -12.77 -10.27 24.98
CA TYR A 187 -12.61 -9.87 26.40
C TYR A 187 -11.69 -10.66 27.33
N GLY A 188 -11.15 -11.82 26.93
CA GLY A 188 -10.45 -12.69 27.89
C GLY A 188 -11.29 -13.17 29.10
N GLN A 189 -12.60 -12.88 29.10
CA GLN A 189 -13.58 -13.29 30.12
C GLN A 189 -14.24 -14.65 29.79
N GLY A 190 -13.91 -15.23 28.63
CA GLY A 190 -14.32 -16.58 28.25
C GLY A 190 -13.29 -17.65 28.65
N PRO A 191 -13.60 -18.95 28.45
CA PRO A 191 -12.58 -19.99 28.54
C PRO A 191 -11.40 -19.65 27.60
N GLY A 192 -10.16 -19.90 28.05
CA GLY A 192 -8.94 -19.69 27.24
C GLY A 192 -8.01 -18.58 27.74
N GLY A 193 -8.49 -17.60 28.51
CA GLY A 193 -7.66 -16.60 29.19
C GLY A 193 -7.16 -15.43 28.32
N ALA A 194 -6.25 -14.64 28.88
CA ALA A 194 -5.63 -13.46 28.28
C ALA A 194 -4.20 -13.27 28.82
N ALA A 195 -3.33 -12.69 28.00
CA ALA A 195 -2.01 -12.23 28.39
C ALA A 195 -1.90 -10.71 28.21
N LEU A 196 -1.18 -10.05 29.12
CA LEU A 196 -1.00 -8.61 29.14
C LEU A 196 0.48 -8.26 28.93
N TYR A 197 0.73 -7.42 27.93
CA TYR A 197 2.01 -6.81 27.62
C TYR A 197 1.91 -5.32 27.94
N ALA A 198 2.17 -4.93 29.19
CA ALA A 198 1.98 -3.55 29.63
C ALA A 198 2.94 -2.55 28.94
N ASP A 199 4.08 -3.04 28.47
CA ASP A 199 5.14 -2.29 27.81
C ASP A 199 5.50 -2.94 26.46
N PRO A 200 5.99 -2.15 25.48
CA PRO A 200 6.47 -2.69 24.21
C PRO A 200 7.51 -3.81 24.42
N THR A 201 7.14 -5.02 24.03
CA THR A 201 7.92 -6.24 24.27
C THR A 201 8.25 -6.91 22.95
N VAL A 202 9.51 -7.28 22.73
CA VAL A 202 9.92 -8.03 21.53
C VAL A 202 9.33 -9.43 21.60
N ILE A 203 8.56 -9.81 20.58
CA ILE A 203 7.90 -11.14 20.48
C ILE A 203 8.39 -11.97 19.28
N LEU A 204 9.06 -11.34 18.31
CA LEU A 204 9.64 -12.00 17.14
C LEU A 204 10.75 -11.12 16.52
N THR A 205 11.72 -11.71 15.83
CA THR A 205 12.81 -11.00 15.12
C THR A 205 12.79 -11.33 13.62
N ASP A 206 13.57 -10.64 12.80
CA ASP A 206 13.59 -10.77 11.32
C ASP A 206 12.22 -10.56 10.65
N VAL A 207 11.37 -9.73 11.25
CA VAL A 207 10.04 -9.37 10.75
C VAL A 207 10.16 -8.25 9.72
N GLN A 208 9.35 -8.31 8.66
CA GLN A 208 9.19 -7.22 7.69
C GLN A 208 7.81 -6.57 7.74
N ASP A 209 6.79 -7.30 8.20
CA ASP A 209 5.42 -6.79 8.27
C ASP A 209 4.64 -7.38 9.44
N VAL A 210 3.63 -6.65 9.91
CA VAL A 210 2.75 -7.06 11.01
C VAL A 210 1.35 -6.52 10.82
N GLU A 211 0.34 -7.34 11.09
CA GLU A 211 -1.08 -7.00 11.00
C GLU A 211 -1.84 -7.44 12.25
N LEU A 212 -2.74 -6.58 12.73
CA LEU A 212 -3.54 -6.78 13.93
C LEU A 212 -5.02 -6.61 13.60
N SER A 213 -5.82 -7.67 13.76
CA SER A 213 -7.28 -7.60 13.67
C SER A 213 -7.93 -8.71 14.48
N GLY A 214 -9.15 -8.45 14.95
CA GLY A 214 -9.81 -9.26 15.98
C GLY A 214 -8.83 -9.56 17.12
N ASN A 215 -8.69 -10.84 17.45
CA ASN A 215 -7.78 -11.33 18.49
C ASN A 215 -6.57 -12.08 17.87
N LEU A 216 -6.04 -11.57 16.76
CA LEU A 216 -4.91 -12.14 16.04
C LEU A 216 -3.78 -11.12 15.92
N VAL A 217 -2.55 -11.61 16.10
CA VAL A 217 -1.33 -10.90 15.72
C VAL A 217 -0.66 -11.75 14.64
N VAL A 218 -0.51 -11.19 13.44
CA VAL A 218 0.04 -11.90 12.28
C VAL A 218 1.29 -11.16 11.82
N ALA A 219 2.39 -11.88 11.61
CA ALA A 219 3.66 -11.32 11.19
C ALA A 219 4.20 -12.04 9.96
N LEU A 220 4.82 -11.26 9.07
CA LEU A 220 5.56 -11.76 7.91
C LEU A 220 7.05 -11.53 8.15
N LYS A 221 7.84 -12.60 8.14
CA LYS A 221 9.30 -12.51 8.24
C LYS A 221 9.93 -12.18 6.88
N LYS A 222 11.15 -11.63 6.92
CA LYS A 222 11.98 -11.29 5.75
C LYS A 222 12.27 -12.50 4.83
N ASP A 223 12.25 -13.72 5.38
CA ASP A 223 12.40 -14.96 4.60
C ASP A 223 11.11 -15.38 3.85
N GLY A 224 10.00 -14.68 4.08
CA GLY A 224 8.69 -14.98 3.51
C GLY A 224 7.85 -15.97 4.33
N SER A 225 8.24 -16.29 5.55
CA SER A 225 7.40 -17.09 6.46
C SER A 225 6.38 -16.24 7.22
N VAL A 226 5.16 -16.76 7.34
CA VAL A 226 4.05 -16.18 8.10
C VAL A 226 3.99 -16.83 9.46
N TRP A 227 3.88 -16.01 10.50
CA TRP A 227 3.78 -16.41 11.89
C TRP A 227 2.55 -15.74 12.52
N ALA A 228 1.91 -16.38 13.48
CA ALA A 228 0.77 -15.80 14.16
C ALA A 228 0.68 -16.21 15.63
N MET A 229 0.00 -15.41 16.44
CA MET A 229 -0.40 -15.74 17.81
C MET A 229 -1.80 -15.20 18.11
N GLY A 230 -2.36 -15.56 19.26
CA GLY A 230 -3.68 -15.12 19.72
C GLY A 230 -4.72 -16.24 19.79
N SER A 231 -5.92 -15.98 19.28
CA SER A 231 -7.07 -16.89 19.41
C SER A 231 -7.00 -18.11 18.47
N THR A 232 -7.26 -19.31 19.01
CA THR A 232 -7.46 -20.54 18.21
C THR A 232 -8.84 -20.67 17.56
N LEU A 233 -9.76 -19.75 17.84
CA LEU A 233 -11.13 -19.80 17.30
C LEU A 233 -11.12 -19.83 15.76
N TRP A 234 -12.03 -20.61 15.20
CA TRP A 234 -12.24 -20.73 13.76
C TRP A 234 -11.03 -21.25 12.98
N GLY A 235 -10.00 -21.77 13.68
CA GLY A 235 -8.83 -22.37 13.06
C GLY A 235 -7.84 -21.38 12.45
N ALA A 236 -7.93 -20.08 12.78
CA ALA A 236 -7.05 -19.05 12.21
C ALA A 236 -5.54 -19.32 12.46
N LEU A 237 -5.19 -19.97 13.56
CA LEU A 237 -3.81 -20.34 13.87
C LEU A 237 -3.39 -21.71 13.32
N SER A 238 -4.21 -22.36 12.48
CA SER A 238 -3.96 -23.71 11.95
C SER A 238 -3.68 -24.77 13.04
N GLN A 239 -4.20 -24.55 14.25
CA GLN A 239 -4.03 -25.38 15.44
C GLN A 239 -5.34 -25.43 16.24
N GLY A 240 -5.54 -26.50 17.01
CA GLY A 240 -6.72 -26.69 17.88
C GLY A 240 -7.92 -27.33 17.18
N ASP A 241 -9.04 -27.45 17.91
CA ASP A 241 -10.31 -28.00 17.41
C ASP A 241 -11.22 -26.95 16.75
N ALA A 242 -10.76 -25.69 16.69
CA ALA A 242 -11.44 -24.50 16.13
C ALA A 242 -12.78 -24.11 16.76
N GLU A 243 -13.35 -24.95 17.62
CA GLU A 243 -14.61 -24.73 18.34
C GLU A 243 -14.39 -24.08 19.71
N ASN A 244 -13.26 -24.37 20.34
CA ASN A 244 -12.91 -23.82 21.65
C ASN A 244 -11.87 -22.70 21.53
N ALA A 245 -12.11 -21.64 22.31
CA ALA A 245 -11.17 -20.54 22.44
C ALA A 245 -10.02 -20.92 23.39
N TYR A 246 -8.80 -20.95 22.86
CA TYR A 246 -7.56 -21.02 23.63
C TYR A 246 -6.63 -19.88 23.22
N LEU A 247 -5.81 -19.43 24.17
CA LEU A 247 -4.75 -18.46 23.90
C LEU A 247 -3.49 -19.19 23.45
N VAL A 248 -2.96 -18.78 22.30
CA VAL A 248 -1.56 -19.05 21.92
C VAL A 248 -0.78 -17.76 22.18
N ASP A 249 0.09 -17.78 23.19
CA ASP A 249 0.86 -16.62 23.66
C ASP A 249 2.33 -16.66 23.20
N GLU A 250 2.56 -17.30 22.05
CA GLU A 250 3.84 -17.34 21.37
C GLU A 250 3.61 -17.34 19.85
N MET A 251 4.53 -16.72 19.11
CA MET A 251 4.42 -16.71 17.65
C MET A 251 4.67 -18.12 17.11
N VAL A 252 3.69 -18.66 16.39
CA VAL A 252 3.79 -19.97 15.73
C VAL A 252 3.84 -19.80 14.22
N LYS A 253 4.71 -20.57 13.55
CA LYS A 253 4.85 -20.54 12.10
C LYS A 253 3.63 -21.21 11.43
N ILE A 254 3.06 -20.55 10.43
CA ILE A 254 1.85 -20.98 9.72
C ILE A 254 2.14 -21.37 8.27
N MET A 255 2.86 -20.53 7.52
CA MET A 255 3.05 -20.71 6.07
C MET A 255 4.42 -20.19 5.61
N ASP A 256 4.92 -20.71 4.50
CA ASP A 256 6.13 -20.25 3.80
C ASP A 256 5.83 -19.68 2.40
N GLY A 257 6.73 -18.82 1.92
CA GLY A 257 6.75 -18.32 0.54
C GLY A 257 5.82 -17.14 0.26
N CYS A 258 5.50 -16.37 1.30
CA CYS A 258 4.62 -15.21 1.24
C CYS A 258 5.38 -13.91 0.97
N LYS A 259 4.65 -12.91 0.45
CA LYS A 259 5.13 -11.54 0.23
C LYS A 259 4.25 -10.46 0.87
N ASP A 260 3.03 -10.81 1.25
CA ASP A 260 2.05 -9.89 1.83
C ASP A 260 1.08 -10.67 2.76
N ILE A 261 0.55 -10.02 3.78
CA ILE A 261 -0.38 -10.59 4.77
C ILE A 261 -1.48 -9.58 5.09
N SER A 262 -2.65 -10.07 5.48
CA SER A 262 -3.69 -9.24 6.11
C SER A 262 -4.60 -10.10 6.96
N THR A 263 -5.30 -9.51 7.93
CA THR A 263 -6.19 -10.23 8.85
C THR A 263 -7.46 -9.44 9.11
N GLY A 264 -8.58 -10.14 9.25
CA GLY A 264 -9.85 -9.57 9.68
C GLY A 264 -10.37 -10.23 10.96
N TYR A 265 -11.68 -10.25 11.15
CA TYR A 265 -12.32 -10.85 12.32
C TYR A 265 -12.21 -12.39 12.30
N HIS A 266 -11.14 -12.90 12.92
CA HIS A 266 -10.80 -14.33 13.03
C HIS A 266 -10.49 -15.04 11.70
N PHE A 267 -10.00 -14.33 10.69
CA PHE A 267 -9.45 -14.94 9.48
C PHE A 267 -8.14 -14.27 9.09
N ILE A 268 -7.26 -15.03 8.45
CA ILE A 268 -5.96 -14.57 7.96
C ILE A 268 -5.93 -14.77 6.44
N THR A 269 -5.28 -13.83 5.76
CA THR A 269 -4.92 -13.93 4.36
C THR A 269 -3.40 -13.86 4.22
N ALA A 270 -2.87 -14.60 3.25
CA ALA A 270 -1.47 -14.52 2.88
C ALA A 270 -1.31 -14.62 1.37
N LEU A 271 -0.56 -13.68 0.80
CA LEU A 271 -0.25 -13.64 -0.62
C LEU A 271 1.12 -14.27 -0.86
N LYS A 272 1.16 -15.31 -1.70
CA LYS A 272 2.42 -15.92 -2.13
C LYS A 272 3.15 -15.07 -3.15
N LYS A 273 4.48 -15.26 -3.22
CA LYS A 273 5.36 -14.60 -4.20
C LYS A 273 4.90 -14.79 -5.65
N ASP A 274 4.31 -15.96 -5.95
CA ASP A 274 3.73 -16.31 -7.26
C ASP A 274 2.38 -15.63 -7.59
N GLY A 275 1.86 -14.79 -6.70
CA GLY A 275 0.59 -14.08 -6.89
C GLY A 275 -0.66 -14.88 -6.53
N THR A 276 -0.52 -16.04 -5.85
CA THR A 276 -1.65 -16.80 -5.30
C THR A 276 -2.05 -16.27 -3.92
N LEU A 277 -3.30 -15.85 -3.77
CA LEU A 277 -3.86 -15.40 -2.51
C LEU A 277 -4.52 -16.57 -1.77
N TYR A 278 -4.06 -16.81 -0.55
CA TYR A 278 -4.65 -17.79 0.38
C TYR A 278 -5.45 -17.10 1.47
N GLY A 279 -6.48 -17.78 1.97
CA GLY A 279 -7.27 -17.37 3.13
C GLY A 279 -7.68 -18.57 3.99
N TRP A 280 -7.79 -18.37 5.29
CA TRP A 280 -8.26 -19.37 6.26
C TRP A 280 -8.74 -18.70 7.56
N GLY A 281 -9.34 -19.49 8.45
CA GLY A 281 -10.05 -19.01 9.63
C GLY A 281 -11.56 -18.99 9.39
N SER A 282 -12.24 -18.03 10.01
CA SER A 282 -13.67 -17.78 9.87
C SER A 282 -14.08 -17.53 8.41
N ASN A 283 -15.19 -18.12 7.99
CA ASN A 283 -15.84 -17.84 6.71
C ASN A 283 -17.16 -17.06 6.87
N THR A 284 -17.37 -16.39 8.00
CA THR A 284 -18.56 -15.54 8.20
C THR A 284 -18.72 -14.57 7.03
N PHE A 285 -19.95 -14.39 6.57
CA PHE A 285 -20.28 -13.60 5.36
C PHE A 285 -19.58 -14.09 4.10
N THR A 286 -19.22 -15.37 4.04
CA THR A 286 -18.58 -16.03 2.90
C THR A 286 -17.22 -15.46 2.53
N VAL A 287 -16.54 -14.75 3.44
CA VAL A 287 -15.31 -13.98 3.20
C VAL A 287 -14.15 -14.79 2.62
N LEU A 288 -14.16 -16.11 2.74
CA LEU A 288 -13.15 -17.01 2.15
C LEU A 288 -13.53 -17.55 0.78
N GLY A 289 -14.60 -17.08 0.14
CA GLY A 289 -14.93 -17.48 -1.22
C GLY A 289 -15.64 -18.84 -1.32
N ALA A 290 -16.39 -19.24 -0.28
CA ALA A 290 -17.26 -20.42 -0.31
C ALA A 290 -18.56 -20.15 0.47
N PHE A 291 -19.58 -20.94 0.13
CA PHE A 291 -20.85 -20.90 0.83
C PHE A 291 -20.68 -21.23 2.31
N PHE A 292 -21.34 -20.45 3.17
CA PHE A 292 -21.11 -20.51 4.62
C PHE A 292 -21.57 -21.85 5.22
N ASP A 293 -22.73 -22.35 4.82
CA ASP A 293 -23.28 -23.60 5.35
C ASP A 293 -22.42 -24.83 5.01
N ASP A 294 -21.67 -24.77 3.91
CA ASP A 294 -20.74 -25.83 3.49
C ASP A 294 -19.39 -25.75 4.23
N MET A 295 -18.95 -24.53 4.54
CA MET A 295 -17.64 -24.26 5.12
C MET A 295 -17.71 -23.02 6.02
N PRO A 296 -18.18 -23.13 7.28
CA PRO A 296 -18.29 -21.99 8.19
C PRO A 296 -16.92 -21.44 8.61
N TYR A 297 -15.87 -22.27 8.56
CA TYR A 297 -14.48 -21.91 8.74
C TYR A 297 -13.56 -22.95 8.06
N THR A 298 -12.27 -22.65 7.95
CA THR A 298 -11.24 -23.64 7.59
C THR A 298 -9.96 -23.39 8.38
N ALA A 299 -9.41 -24.43 9.01
CA ALA A 299 -8.10 -24.38 9.66
C ALA A 299 -6.93 -24.58 8.69
N SER A 300 -7.22 -24.90 7.42
CA SER A 300 -6.22 -25.08 6.37
C SER A 300 -6.30 -23.95 5.35
N PRO A 301 -5.17 -23.30 5.01
CA PRO A 301 -5.10 -22.31 3.94
C PRO A 301 -5.70 -22.82 2.63
N ARG A 302 -6.70 -22.11 2.11
CA ARG A 302 -7.28 -22.37 0.79
C ARG A 302 -7.00 -21.23 -0.16
N VAL A 303 -6.99 -21.52 -1.45
CA VAL A 303 -6.86 -20.50 -2.49
C VAL A 303 -8.16 -19.68 -2.56
N ILE A 304 -8.02 -18.36 -2.55
CA ILE A 304 -9.08 -17.38 -2.79
C ILE A 304 -9.06 -16.95 -4.25
N ASP A 305 -7.90 -16.52 -4.74
CA ASP A 305 -7.70 -16.07 -6.12
C ASP A 305 -6.22 -16.15 -6.52
N THR A 306 -5.93 -15.86 -7.79
CA THR A 306 -4.58 -15.83 -8.39
C THR A 306 -4.37 -14.53 -9.16
N ASN A 307 -3.11 -14.26 -9.53
CA ASN A 307 -2.67 -13.00 -10.16
C ASN A 307 -2.94 -11.79 -9.26
N VAL A 308 -2.79 -11.97 -7.95
CA VAL A 308 -2.95 -10.94 -6.93
C VAL A 308 -1.59 -10.30 -6.64
N ARG A 309 -1.54 -8.97 -6.56
CA ARG A 309 -0.32 -8.22 -6.20
C ARG A 309 -0.30 -7.68 -4.79
N SER A 310 -1.47 -7.41 -4.20
CA SER A 310 -1.59 -6.93 -2.83
C SER A 310 -2.95 -7.28 -2.25
N VAL A 311 -3.02 -7.44 -0.94
CA VAL A 311 -4.24 -7.73 -0.19
C VAL A 311 -4.38 -6.81 1.01
N ASP A 312 -5.60 -6.46 1.36
CA ASP A 312 -5.95 -5.91 2.65
C ASP A 312 -7.32 -6.43 3.11
N ALA A 313 -7.63 -6.36 4.39
CA ALA A 313 -8.83 -6.88 4.99
C ALA A 313 -9.51 -5.81 5.84
N GLY A 314 -10.85 -5.75 5.72
CA GLY A 314 -11.66 -5.15 6.77
C GLY A 314 -12.07 -6.21 7.80
N ASP A 315 -13.00 -5.87 8.68
CA ASP A 315 -13.48 -6.81 9.70
C ASP A 315 -14.05 -8.09 9.12
N ASN A 316 -14.85 -7.97 8.06
CA ASN A 316 -15.62 -9.07 7.48
C ASN A 316 -15.49 -9.11 5.96
N ASN A 317 -14.42 -8.51 5.43
CA ASN A 317 -14.20 -8.35 3.99
C ASN A 317 -12.73 -8.57 3.65
N ILE A 318 -12.49 -9.13 2.46
CA ILE A 318 -11.17 -9.13 1.83
C ILE A 318 -11.23 -8.20 0.64
N TYR A 319 -10.26 -7.29 0.55
CA TYR A 319 -10.01 -6.44 -0.59
C TYR A 319 -8.67 -6.81 -1.18
N TYR A 320 -8.60 -7.02 -2.49
CA TYR A 320 -7.33 -7.36 -3.11
C TYR A 320 -7.22 -6.77 -4.49
N ILE A 321 -5.98 -6.49 -4.89
CA ILE A 321 -5.68 -5.89 -6.18
C ILE A 321 -4.95 -6.92 -7.02
N LYS A 322 -5.44 -7.14 -8.24
CA LYS A 322 -4.78 -8.01 -9.21
C LYS A 322 -3.64 -7.31 -9.94
N ASN A 323 -2.77 -8.09 -10.58
CA ASN A 323 -1.64 -7.60 -11.38
C ASN A 323 -2.07 -6.61 -12.50
N ASP A 324 -3.33 -6.65 -12.94
CA ASP A 324 -3.91 -5.72 -13.91
C ASP A 324 -4.47 -4.41 -13.29
N ASN A 325 -4.22 -4.17 -12.00
CA ASN A 325 -4.73 -3.05 -11.19
C ASN A 325 -6.27 -3.02 -11.05
N SER A 326 -6.94 -4.16 -11.22
CA SER A 326 -8.34 -4.28 -10.83
C SER A 326 -8.46 -4.56 -9.33
N LEU A 327 -9.33 -3.81 -8.66
CA LEU A 327 -9.70 -4.02 -7.26
C LEU A 327 -10.85 -5.01 -7.20
N TRP A 328 -10.74 -5.99 -6.32
CA TRP A 328 -11.76 -7.01 -6.06
C TRP A 328 -12.11 -7.04 -4.59
N SER A 329 -13.35 -7.41 -4.30
CA SER A 329 -13.89 -7.52 -2.94
C SER A 329 -14.62 -8.84 -2.73
N LEU A 330 -14.61 -9.32 -1.48
CA LEU A 330 -15.35 -10.48 -1.00
C LEU A 330 -15.82 -10.22 0.44
N GLY A 331 -16.87 -10.91 0.88
CA GLY A 331 -17.36 -10.86 2.25
C GLY A 331 -18.66 -10.07 2.40
N TYR A 332 -18.79 -9.35 3.51
CA TYR A 332 -20.00 -8.64 3.90
C TYR A 332 -20.40 -7.51 2.93
N GLY A 333 -21.61 -7.60 2.37
CA GLY A 333 -22.13 -6.62 1.39
C GLY A 333 -22.94 -5.47 2.00
N LYS A 334 -23.55 -5.66 3.18
CA LYS A 334 -24.45 -4.65 3.74
C LYS A 334 -23.72 -3.31 3.95
N GLY A 335 -24.39 -2.20 3.66
CA GLY A 335 -23.79 -0.87 3.69
C GLY A 335 -22.90 -0.53 2.50
N GLY A 336 -22.92 -1.35 1.45
CA GLY A 336 -22.11 -1.13 0.26
C GLY A 336 -20.62 -1.42 0.49
N LEU A 337 -20.31 -2.24 1.50
CA LEU A 337 -18.95 -2.63 1.88
C LEU A 337 -18.24 -3.46 0.80
N ARG A 338 -18.96 -3.98 -0.19
CA ARG A 338 -18.34 -4.58 -1.38
C ARG A 338 -18.02 -3.58 -2.49
N GLY A 339 -18.53 -2.35 -2.40
CA GLY A 339 -18.26 -1.27 -3.34
C GLY A 339 -18.97 -1.34 -4.68
N ILE A 340 -19.75 -2.39 -4.95
CA ILE A 340 -20.54 -2.54 -6.18
C ILE A 340 -21.92 -3.14 -5.91
N GLY A 341 -22.88 -2.69 -6.72
CA GLY A 341 -24.17 -3.35 -6.87
C GLY A 341 -25.18 -2.98 -5.79
N ASN A 342 -26.37 -3.53 -5.95
CA ASN A 342 -27.39 -3.60 -4.92
C ASN A 342 -27.05 -4.85 -4.10
N ASP A 343 -26.41 -4.71 -2.95
CA ASP A 343 -26.17 -5.85 -2.03
C ASP A 343 -27.52 -6.31 -1.42
N ILE A 344 -28.42 -6.81 -2.28
CA ILE A 344 -29.67 -7.46 -1.95
C ILE A 344 -29.33 -8.90 -1.61
N GLY A 345 -29.26 -9.19 -0.31
CA GLY A 345 -30.16 -10.19 0.24
C GLY A 345 -31.35 -9.45 0.87
N TYR A 346 -32.59 -9.78 0.50
CA TYR A 346 -33.83 -9.28 1.12
C TYR A 346 -34.92 -10.31 0.76
N THR A 347 -35.92 -10.71 1.57
CA THR A 347 -36.22 -10.47 2.99
C THR A 347 -37.25 -11.48 3.46
N ALA A 348 -37.18 -11.74 4.75
CA ALA A 348 -38.27 -12.37 5.45
C ALA A 348 -39.04 -11.43 6.40
N SER A 349 -40.33 -11.27 6.14
CA SER A 349 -41.36 -11.09 7.19
C SER A 349 -41.66 -12.42 7.93
N ASP A 350 -40.90 -13.48 7.62
CA ASP A 350 -40.91 -14.80 8.27
C ASP A 350 -39.76 -15.05 9.28
N GLY A 351 -38.69 -14.24 9.30
CA GLY A 351 -37.60 -14.37 10.29
C GLY A 351 -36.12 -14.36 9.80
N HIS A 352 -35.75 -14.73 8.56
CA HIS A 352 -34.33 -14.68 8.08
C HIS A 352 -34.19 -14.65 6.54
N ASP A 353 -33.22 -13.92 5.97
CA ASP A 353 -32.78 -14.09 4.56
C ASP A 353 -31.36 -13.54 4.28
N TYR A 354 -30.47 -14.37 3.70
CA TYR A 354 -29.06 -14.02 3.40
C TYR A 354 -28.50 -14.79 2.17
N ASP A 355 -28.65 -14.26 0.95
CA ASP A 355 -27.87 -14.70 -0.21
C ASP A 355 -26.74 -13.69 -0.47
N TYR A 356 -25.58 -13.90 0.16
CA TYR A 356 -24.37 -13.16 -0.19
C TYR A 356 -23.64 -13.88 -1.34
N PRO A 357 -23.27 -13.18 -2.43
CA PRO A 357 -22.43 -13.78 -3.46
C PRO A 357 -21.11 -14.22 -2.83
N TYR A 358 -20.90 -15.53 -2.73
CA TYR A 358 -19.70 -16.11 -2.12
C TYR A 358 -18.49 -16.08 -3.06
N TRP A 359 -18.59 -15.45 -4.23
CA TRP A 359 -17.48 -15.31 -5.17
C TRP A 359 -16.94 -13.88 -5.16
N PRO A 360 -15.65 -13.70 -5.50
CA PRO A 360 -15.07 -12.37 -5.58
C PRO A 360 -15.70 -11.52 -6.68
N THR A 361 -15.77 -10.22 -6.43
CA THR A 361 -16.36 -9.25 -7.34
C THR A 361 -15.43 -8.09 -7.65
N ARG A 362 -15.29 -7.74 -8.94
CA ARG A 362 -14.47 -6.61 -9.36
C ARG A 362 -15.18 -5.28 -9.04
N VAL A 363 -14.53 -4.46 -8.22
CA VAL A 363 -15.02 -3.16 -7.75
C VAL A 363 -14.68 -2.03 -8.71
N ASP A 364 -13.41 -1.93 -9.07
CA ASP A 364 -12.88 -0.85 -9.91
C ASP A 364 -11.62 -1.33 -10.65
N THR A 365 -11.08 -0.48 -11.51
CA THR A 365 -9.83 -0.66 -12.25
C THR A 365 -8.92 0.53 -12.02
N ASP A 366 -7.65 0.39 -12.37
CA ASP A 366 -6.64 1.45 -12.18
C ASP A 366 -6.43 1.81 -10.70
N VAL A 367 -6.56 0.81 -9.82
CA VAL A 367 -6.38 0.95 -8.38
C VAL A 367 -4.93 0.67 -8.00
N ARG A 368 -4.35 1.55 -7.17
CA ARG A 368 -2.97 1.52 -6.66
C ARG A 368 -2.89 0.78 -5.33
N SER A 369 -3.70 1.20 -4.36
CA SER A 369 -3.74 0.65 -3.01
C SER A 369 -5.15 0.73 -2.47
N VAL A 370 -5.46 -0.12 -1.50
CA VAL A 370 -6.74 -0.17 -0.79
C VAL A 370 -6.47 -0.34 0.70
N SER A 371 -7.33 0.25 1.53
CA SER A 371 -7.38 0.04 2.97
C SER A 371 -8.81 -0.32 3.37
N GLY A 372 -8.99 -1.40 4.12
CA GLY A 372 -10.26 -1.91 4.63
C GLY A 372 -10.49 -1.57 6.10
N GLY A 373 -11.61 -0.92 6.42
CA GLY A 373 -12.05 -0.64 7.80
C GLY A 373 -13.28 -1.47 8.20
N ALA A 374 -13.86 -1.19 9.39
CA ALA A 374 -15.08 -1.90 9.84
C ALA A 374 -16.27 -1.64 8.92
N SER A 375 -16.38 -0.39 8.47
CA SER A 375 -17.60 0.18 7.90
C SER A 375 -17.40 0.83 6.53
N HIS A 376 -16.17 0.88 6.05
CA HIS A 376 -15.83 1.39 4.72
C HIS A 376 -14.49 0.85 4.25
N ALA A 377 -14.24 1.01 2.96
CA ALA A 377 -12.91 0.91 2.39
C ALA A 377 -12.53 2.22 1.70
N LEU A 378 -11.25 2.54 1.71
CA LEU A 378 -10.65 3.63 0.97
C LEU A 378 -9.65 3.06 -0.02
N TYR A 379 -9.53 3.66 -1.19
CA TYR A 379 -8.53 3.25 -2.16
C TYR A 379 -8.01 4.43 -2.96
N LEU A 380 -6.76 4.31 -3.39
CA LEU A 380 -6.11 5.26 -4.28
C LEU A 380 -6.09 4.69 -5.69
N LYS A 381 -6.37 5.53 -6.68
CA LYS A 381 -6.16 5.19 -8.09
C LYS A 381 -4.78 5.68 -8.56
N ASN A 382 -4.27 5.09 -9.65
CA ASN A 382 -2.97 5.50 -10.20
C ASN A 382 -2.98 6.95 -10.70
N ASP A 383 -4.14 7.50 -11.07
CA ASP A 383 -4.30 8.92 -11.40
C ASP A 383 -4.14 9.87 -10.20
N GLY A 384 -3.99 9.31 -8.99
CA GLY A 384 -3.82 10.02 -7.72
C GLY A 384 -5.12 10.41 -7.03
N THR A 385 -6.27 10.04 -7.59
CA THR A 385 -7.57 10.29 -6.96
C THR A 385 -7.85 9.27 -5.87
N MET A 386 -8.50 9.73 -4.81
CA MET A 386 -8.94 8.90 -3.68
C MET A 386 -10.42 8.63 -3.79
N TRP A 387 -10.77 7.36 -3.56
CA TRP A 387 -12.13 6.84 -3.65
C TRP A 387 -12.44 5.99 -2.42
N GLY A 388 -13.72 5.77 -2.19
CA GLY A 388 -14.16 4.88 -1.14
C GLY A 388 -15.61 4.46 -1.32
N PHE A 389 -15.99 3.46 -0.55
CA PHE A 389 -17.32 2.88 -0.49
C PHE A 389 -17.55 2.29 0.89
N GLY A 390 -18.79 1.92 1.19
CA GLY A 390 -19.22 1.59 2.54
C GLY A 390 -19.86 2.79 3.26
N GLY A 391 -20.67 2.49 4.27
CA GLY A 391 -21.37 3.49 5.06
C GLY A 391 -22.10 2.84 6.23
N PRO A 392 -22.33 3.58 7.34
CA PRO A 392 -23.07 3.03 8.47
C PRO A 392 -24.55 2.92 8.07
N GLU A 393 -25.05 1.71 7.84
CA GLU A 393 -26.50 1.56 7.60
C GLU A 393 -27.33 1.77 8.87
N HIS A 394 -26.77 1.74 10.09
CA HIS A 394 -27.60 1.71 11.30
C HIS A 394 -27.01 2.36 12.57
N THR A 395 -26.00 3.22 12.50
CA THR A 395 -25.62 4.00 13.69
C THR A 395 -26.26 5.38 13.63
N SER A 396 -26.87 5.83 14.73
CA SER A 396 -27.37 7.20 14.94
C SER A 396 -26.26 8.26 14.94
N GLU A 397 -25.05 7.90 14.54
CA GLU A 397 -23.81 8.68 14.60
C GLU A 397 -23.36 8.97 13.17
N GLY A 398 -24.05 9.92 12.53
CA GLY A 398 -23.85 10.31 11.13
C GLY A 398 -22.53 11.04 10.86
N GLY A 399 -21.42 10.30 10.83
CA GLY A 399 -20.13 10.76 10.31
C GLY A 399 -20.00 10.49 8.81
N ALA A 400 -19.65 11.50 8.02
CA ALA A 400 -19.29 11.33 6.61
C ALA A 400 -17.89 10.70 6.52
N ILE A 401 -17.80 9.38 6.71
CA ILE A 401 -16.56 8.59 6.65
C ILE A 401 -15.88 8.64 5.27
N LEU A 402 -16.59 9.10 4.24
CA LEU A 402 -16.00 9.37 2.92
C LEU A 402 -15.60 10.85 2.73
N GLY A 403 -15.70 11.71 3.74
CA GLY A 403 -15.16 13.08 3.72
C GLY A 403 -15.78 14.05 2.70
N ARG A 404 -16.88 13.65 2.05
CA ARG A 404 -17.75 14.45 1.18
C ARG A 404 -19.18 14.05 1.53
N GLY A 405 -20.10 15.00 1.68
CA GLY A 405 -21.48 14.72 2.09
C GLY A 405 -22.04 13.50 1.36
N SER A 406 -22.51 12.51 2.14
CA SER A 406 -22.90 11.19 1.66
C SER A 406 -24.01 11.32 0.61
N THR A 407 -23.65 11.11 -0.66
CA THR A 407 -24.63 10.80 -1.71
C THR A 407 -24.87 9.32 -1.63
N TRP A 408 -25.84 8.95 -0.79
CA TRP A 408 -26.35 7.59 -0.68
C TRP A 408 -26.80 7.11 -2.07
N GLY A 409 -26.63 5.82 -2.34
CA GLY A 409 -26.96 5.20 -3.62
C GLY A 409 -28.35 5.54 -4.14
N GLU A 410 -28.55 5.42 -5.46
CA GLU A 410 -29.87 5.59 -6.05
C GLU A 410 -30.85 4.57 -5.42
N THR A 411 -32.01 5.06 -4.99
CA THR A 411 -33.09 4.18 -4.53
C THR A 411 -33.69 3.48 -5.74
N VAL A 412 -33.50 2.16 -5.83
CA VAL A 412 -34.17 1.34 -6.84
C VAL A 412 -35.36 0.64 -6.19
N SER A 413 -36.56 0.88 -6.72
CA SER A 413 -37.79 0.21 -6.26
C SER A 413 -38.05 -1.03 -7.11
N PHE A 414 -38.19 -2.19 -6.46
CA PHE A 414 -38.58 -3.42 -7.13
C PHE A 414 -40.09 -3.65 -6.99
N VAL A 415 -40.70 -4.17 -8.06
CA VAL A 415 -42.06 -4.74 -8.01
C VAL A 415 -41.90 -6.23 -8.29
N ASP A 416 -42.17 -7.05 -7.29
CA ASP A 416 -42.04 -8.49 -7.42
C ASP A 416 -43.14 -9.05 -8.35
N ARG A 417 -42.79 -10.04 -9.19
CA ARG A 417 -43.77 -10.71 -10.06
C ARG A 417 -44.48 -11.80 -9.29
N GLY A 418 -45.59 -11.41 -8.66
CA GLY A 418 -46.64 -12.33 -8.25
C GLY A 418 -46.68 -12.58 -6.75
N GLU A 419 -47.71 -12.00 -6.14
CA GLU A 419 -48.31 -12.43 -4.87
C GLU A 419 -47.56 -12.11 -3.56
N THR A 420 -47.17 -10.84 -3.36
CA THR A 420 -47.50 -10.01 -2.18
C THR A 420 -46.85 -8.62 -2.31
N PHE A 421 -47.59 -7.57 -1.98
CA PHE A 421 -47.13 -6.18 -2.14
C PHE A 421 -46.17 -5.78 -1.02
N TYR A 422 -44.87 -5.99 -1.21
CA TYR A 422 -43.83 -5.25 -0.51
C TYR A 422 -43.03 -4.45 -1.53
N SER A 423 -43.11 -3.11 -1.45
CA SER A 423 -42.19 -2.25 -2.18
C SER A 423 -40.86 -2.23 -1.43
N HIS A 424 -39.85 -2.93 -1.94
CA HIS A 424 -38.50 -2.85 -1.42
C HIS A 424 -37.71 -1.78 -2.18
N SER A 425 -37.20 -0.82 -1.42
CA SER A 425 -36.23 0.16 -1.87
C SER A 425 -34.84 -0.40 -1.54
N ALA A 426 -34.06 -0.80 -2.54
CA ALA A 426 -32.65 -1.13 -2.34
C ALA A 426 -31.76 0.04 -2.76
N TYR A 427 -30.68 0.25 -2.03
CA TYR A 427 -29.65 1.21 -2.41
C TYR A 427 -28.67 0.54 -3.38
N GLN A 428 -28.46 1.15 -4.55
CA GLN A 428 -27.39 0.73 -5.45
C GLN A 428 -26.09 1.44 -5.08
N TRP A 429 -25.09 0.68 -4.65
CA TRP A 429 -23.81 1.20 -4.19
C TRP A 429 -22.78 1.24 -5.31
N HIS A 430 -22.02 2.34 -5.34
CA HIS A 430 -20.85 2.49 -6.18
C HIS A 430 -19.78 3.23 -5.39
N ALA A 431 -18.53 2.89 -5.65
CA ALA A 431 -17.41 3.68 -5.18
C ALA A 431 -17.52 5.14 -5.65
N ALA A 432 -17.16 6.07 -4.77
CA ALA A 432 -17.22 7.49 -5.04
C ALA A 432 -15.91 8.17 -4.64
N LYS A 433 -15.56 9.27 -5.34
CA LYS A 433 -14.46 10.15 -4.94
C LYS A 433 -14.69 10.65 -3.52
N CYS A 434 -13.70 10.51 -2.66
CA CYS A 434 -13.82 10.78 -1.23
C CYS A 434 -12.71 11.72 -0.74
N GLY A 435 -12.84 12.21 0.49
CA GLY A 435 -11.92 13.08 1.24
C GLY A 435 -11.06 14.02 0.37
N LEU A 436 -9.75 13.88 0.51
CA LEU A 436 -8.71 14.62 -0.22
C LEU A 436 -8.52 14.10 -1.67
N SER A 437 -9.54 14.10 -2.51
CA SER A 437 -9.31 13.83 -3.93
C SER A 437 -8.58 15.00 -4.60
N TYR A 438 -7.25 14.94 -4.63
CA TYR A 438 -6.40 15.75 -5.50
C TYR A 438 -6.42 15.12 -6.91
N GLY A 439 -6.44 15.95 -7.95
CA GLY A 439 -6.37 15.47 -9.33
C GLY A 439 -4.95 15.56 -9.87
N SER A 440 -4.59 14.56 -10.68
CA SER A 440 -3.45 14.45 -11.62
C SER A 440 -2.06 14.14 -11.06
N PHE A 441 -1.90 12.92 -10.53
CA PHE A 441 -0.62 12.24 -10.35
C PHE A 441 -0.40 11.09 -11.35
N ALA A 442 -1.25 10.98 -12.38
CA ALA A 442 -1.12 10.00 -13.48
C ALA A 442 0.24 10.04 -14.21
N SER A 443 1.03 11.09 -14.03
CA SER A 443 2.39 11.25 -14.58
C SER A 443 3.52 11.09 -13.57
N GLN A 444 3.22 10.77 -12.30
CA GLN A 444 4.21 10.46 -11.26
C GLN A 444 4.26 8.97 -10.93
N PHE A 445 3.10 8.31 -10.95
CA PHE A 445 3.01 6.87 -10.79
C PHE A 445 2.41 6.33 -12.08
N GLY A 446 3.28 5.92 -12.99
CA GLY A 446 2.85 5.27 -14.23
C GLY A 446 1.93 4.12 -13.89
N THR A 447 0.84 3.95 -14.64
CA THR A 447 0.07 2.69 -14.56
C THR A 447 1.06 1.56 -14.79
N PHE A 448 1.15 0.59 -13.85
CA PHE A 448 2.11 -0.50 -13.94
C PHE A 448 2.16 -1.02 -15.38
N PHE A 449 3.36 -0.97 -15.95
CA PHE A 449 3.53 -1.18 -17.36
C PHE A 449 3.20 -2.63 -17.72
N ARG A 450 2.30 -2.82 -18.69
CA ARG A 450 1.81 -4.14 -19.08
C ARG A 450 2.93 -5.08 -19.57
N ASP A 451 4.05 -4.50 -19.97
CA ASP A 451 5.23 -5.18 -20.50
C ASP A 451 6.34 -5.40 -19.45
N VAL A 452 6.04 -5.21 -18.17
CA VAL A 452 6.94 -5.50 -17.06
C VAL A 452 6.32 -6.62 -16.21
N ALA A 453 6.81 -7.84 -16.38
CA ALA A 453 6.40 -8.99 -15.59
C ALA A 453 6.92 -8.89 -14.14
N ASP A 454 6.15 -9.39 -13.18
CA ASP A 454 6.44 -9.34 -11.74
C ASP A 454 7.64 -10.21 -11.32
N ASP A 455 7.97 -11.22 -12.11
CA ASP A 455 9.16 -12.06 -11.95
C ASP A 455 10.38 -11.57 -12.76
N ALA A 456 10.26 -10.46 -13.50
CA ALA A 456 11.36 -9.94 -14.28
C ALA A 456 12.47 -9.40 -13.36
N TYR A 457 13.73 -9.67 -13.69
CA TYR A 457 14.89 -9.20 -12.91
C TYR A 457 14.97 -7.67 -12.75
N TYR A 458 14.24 -6.92 -13.59
CA TYR A 458 14.15 -5.47 -13.57
C TYR A 458 12.86 -4.95 -12.95
N TYR A 459 11.97 -5.80 -12.42
CA TYR A 459 10.67 -5.39 -11.88
C TYR A 459 10.84 -4.35 -10.75
N ASP A 460 11.52 -4.71 -9.66
CA ASP A 460 11.73 -3.81 -8.52
C ASP A 460 12.46 -2.52 -8.94
N ALA A 461 13.42 -2.65 -9.85
CA ALA A 461 14.16 -1.51 -10.39
C ALA A 461 13.27 -0.56 -11.22
N VAL A 462 12.31 -1.09 -11.97
CA VAL A 462 11.31 -0.27 -12.68
C VAL A 462 10.41 0.43 -11.68
N ILE A 463 9.98 -0.25 -10.61
CA ILE A 463 9.07 0.34 -9.61
C ILE A 463 9.78 1.46 -8.88
N TRP A 464 10.99 1.20 -8.38
CA TRP A 464 11.83 2.23 -7.79
C TRP A 464 12.06 3.41 -8.74
N ALA A 465 12.39 3.15 -10.02
CA ALA A 465 12.65 4.22 -10.97
C ALA A 465 11.40 5.08 -11.27
N VAL A 466 10.20 4.50 -11.22
CA VAL A 466 8.95 5.25 -11.32
C VAL A 466 8.70 6.05 -10.04
N ASP A 467 8.82 5.41 -8.88
CA ASP A 467 8.56 6.03 -7.57
C ASP A 467 9.51 7.21 -7.29
N GLN A 468 10.77 7.11 -7.71
CA GLN A 468 11.76 8.19 -7.60
C GLN A 468 11.63 9.26 -8.70
N GLY A 469 10.67 9.13 -9.62
CA GLY A 469 10.48 10.07 -10.73
C GLY A 469 11.60 10.03 -11.79
N ILE A 470 12.39 8.96 -11.84
CA ILE A 470 13.48 8.77 -12.80
C ILE A 470 12.92 8.55 -14.21
N THR A 471 11.82 7.80 -14.33
CA THR A 471 11.17 7.54 -15.62
C THR A 471 9.67 7.28 -15.48
N ASN A 472 8.91 7.67 -16.50
CA ASN A 472 7.47 7.40 -16.63
C ASN A 472 7.17 6.33 -17.70
N GLY A 473 8.18 5.54 -18.09
CA GLY A 473 8.06 4.60 -19.21
C GLY A 473 8.08 5.28 -20.58
N THR A 474 7.71 4.55 -21.61
CA THR A 474 7.59 5.04 -23.00
C THR A 474 6.16 5.44 -23.36
N SER A 475 5.19 5.02 -22.56
CA SER A 475 3.80 5.47 -22.60
C SER A 475 3.17 5.27 -21.22
N ALA A 476 1.93 5.69 -21.02
CA ALA A 476 1.22 5.47 -19.76
C ALA A 476 1.22 3.99 -19.33
N ALA A 477 1.13 3.04 -20.29
CA ALA A 477 0.96 1.61 -20.02
C ALA A 477 2.14 0.71 -20.47
N ALA A 478 3.24 1.29 -20.97
CA ALA A 478 4.41 0.52 -21.40
C ALA A 478 5.74 1.14 -20.92
N PHE A 479 6.62 0.29 -20.38
CA PHE A 479 7.97 0.64 -20.00
C PHE A 479 8.96 0.46 -21.16
N SER A 480 8.67 -0.50 -22.04
CA SER A 480 9.54 -1.02 -23.09
C SER A 480 10.88 -1.54 -22.56
N PRO A 481 10.92 -2.54 -21.65
CA PRO A 481 12.16 -2.97 -20.98
C PRO A 481 13.24 -3.46 -21.94
N ASN A 482 12.85 -3.98 -23.10
CA ASN A 482 13.74 -4.52 -24.12
C ASN A 482 14.20 -3.49 -25.16
N GLN A 483 13.69 -2.25 -25.09
CA GLN A 483 14.12 -1.18 -26.00
C GLN A 483 15.53 -0.71 -25.64
N THR A 484 16.38 -0.52 -26.65
CA THR A 484 17.72 0.05 -26.49
C THR A 484 17.66 1.49 -25.97
N CYS A 485 18.46 1.79 -24.93
CA CYS A 485 18.63 3.14 -24.41
C CYS A 485 19.66 3.93 -25.21
N THR A 486 19.36 5.19 -25.51
CA THR A 486 20.35 6.13 -26.05
C THR A 486 21.22 6.71 -24.92
N ARG A 487 22.36 7.29 -25.27
CA ARG A 487 23.24 7.99 -24.32
C ARG A 487 22.52 9.11 -23.56
N ALA A 488 21.69 9.89 -24.25
CA ALA A 488 20.87 10.92 -23.61
C ALA A 488 19.88 10.37 -22.59
N GLN A 489 19.23 9.23 -22.87
CA GLN A 489 18.28 8.62 -21.93
C GLN A 489 18.98 8.17 -20.65
N ILE A 490 20.16 7.56 -20.74
CA ILE A 490 20.90 7.10 -19.56
C ILE A 490 21.34 8.29 -18.69
N ILE A 491 21.91 9.33 -19.29
CA ILE A 491 22.29 10.55 -18.55
C ILE A 491 21.07 11.22 -17.92
N THR A 492 19.93 11.24 -18.61
CA THR A 492 18.69 11.80 -18.05
C THR A 492 18.20 10.98 -16.85
N PHE A 493 18.31 9.64 -16.90
CA PHE A 493 17.94 8.79 -15.76
C PHE A 493 18.89 8.99 -14.58
N LEU A 494 20.20 9.01 -14.83
CA LEU A 494 21.21 9.24 -13.79
C LEU A 494 21.05 10.62 -13.13
N TRP A 495 20.81 11.67 -13.92
CA TRP A 495 20.55 13.01 -13.43
C TRP A 495 19.31 13.07 -12.52
N ARG A 496 18.23 12.38 -12.91
CA ARG A 496 17.02 12.30 -12.07
C ARG A 496 17.24 11.50 -10.80
N ALA A 497 17.99 10.39 -10.88
CA ALA A 497 18.38 9.62 -9.71
C ALA A 497 19.21 10.47 -8.72
N ALA A 498 20.02 11.40 -9.22
CA ALA A 498 20.76 12.38 -8.42
C ALA A 498 19.90 13.55 -7.88
N GLY A 499 18.57 13.51 -8.04
CA GLY A 499 17.66 14.57 -7.56
C GLY A 499 17.44 15.73 -8.54
N SER A 500 17.80 15.56 -9.81
CA SER A 500 17.66 16.57 -10.87
C SER A 500 18.34 17.93 -10.58
N PRO A 501 19.60 17.96 -10.11
CA PRO A 501 20.29 19.21 -9.77
C PRO A 501 20.42 20.15 -10.98
N ALA A 502 20.19 21.44 -10.77
CA ALA A 502 20.40 22.45 -11.80
C ALA A 502 21.90 22.68 -12.03
N PRO A 503 22.39 22.69 -13.28
CA PRO A 503 23.78 23.04 -13.57
C PRO A 503 24.11 24.47 -13.13
N ALA A 504 25.28 24.68 -12.53
CA ALA A 504 25.70 26.01 -12.06
C ALA A 504 26.23 26.89 -13.20
N ALA A 505 26.67 26.27 -14.29
CA ALA A 505 27.18 26.95 -15.47
C ALA A 505 26.66 26.32 -16.76
N SER A 506 26.76 27.07 -17.85
CA SER A 506 26.55 26.54 -19.20
C SER A 506 27.86 25.99 -19.75
N HIS A 507 27.82 24.74 -20.19
CA HIS A 507 28.91 23.95 -20.74
C HIS A 507 28.73 23.74 -22.24
N ALA A 508 29.84 23.80 -22.98
CA ALA A 508 29.82 23.72 -24.44
C ALA A 508 29.77 22.26 -24.92
N VAL A 509 28.60 21.82 -25.39
CA VAL A 509 28.37 20.47 -25.94
C VAL A 509 27.83 20.60 -27.37
N PRO A 510 28.69 20.50 -28.42
CA PRO A 510 28.37 20.96 -29.78
C PRO A 510 27.15 20.30 -30.47
N ASP A 511 26.77 19.10 -30.06
CA ASP A 511 25.66 18.33 -30.64
C ASP A 511 24.44 18.20 -29.73
N VAL A 512 24.33 19.08 -28.74
CA VAL A 512 23.18 19.17 -27.83
C VAL A 512 22.53 20.53 -28.00
N ALA A 513 21.36 20.55 -28.64
CA ALA A 513 20.56 21.75 -28.81
C ALA A 513 19.86 22.15 -27.50
N GLU A 514 19.64 23.45 -27.32
CA GLU A 514 18.84 23.99 -26.22
C GLU A 514 17.37 23.57 -26.36
N GLY A 515 16.73 23.24 -25.23
CA GLY A 515 15.31 22.87 -25.18
C GLY A 515 15.01 21.39 -25.44
N GLU A 516 16.02 20.57 -25.76
CA GLU A 516 15.88 19.11 -25.78
C GLU A 516 15.57 18.57 -24.38
N TYR A 517 14.80 17.49 -24.27
CA TYR A 517 14.40 16.94 -22.95
C TYR A 517 15.59 16.54 -22.07
N TYR A 518 16.75 16.28 -22.69
CA TYR A 518 17.99 15.88 -22.05
C TYR A 518 19.01 17.03 -21.92
N SER A 519 18.73 18.24 -22.43
CA SER A 519 19.75 19.30 -22.49
C SER A 519 20.28 19.64 -21.10
N THR A 520 19.41 19.82 -20.11
CA THR A 520 19.81 20.11 -18.72
C THR A 520 20.60 18.97 -18.09
N ALA A 521 20.19 17.72 -18.32
CA ALA A 521 20.90 16.56 -17.80
C ALA A 521 22.30 16.42 -18.40
N VAL A 522 22.46 16.72 -19.69
CA VAL A 522 23.78 16.69 -20.36
C VAL A 522 24.67 17.85 -19.89
N GLN A 523 24.10 19.03 -19.64
CA GLN A 523 24.81 20.16 -19.03
C GLN A 523 25.34 19.79 -17.64
N TRP A 524 24.51 19.17 -16.79
CA TRP A 524 24.92 18.65 -15.49
C TRP A 524 26.01 17.58 -15.60
N ALA A 525 25.88 16.67 -16.57
CA ALA A 525 26.87 15.62 -16.80
C ALA A 525 28.22 16.19 -17.27
N ALA A 526 28.23 17.28 -18.04
CA ALA A 526 29.45 17.99 -18.43
C ALA A 526 30.10 18.65 -17.21
N GLU A 527 29.32 19.36 -16.39
CA GLU A 527 29.79 19.99 -15.15
C GLU A 527 30.45 19.00 -14.17
N ASN A 528 29.90 17.78 -14.12
CA ASN A 528 30.39 16.71 -13.24
C ASN A 528 31.42 15.79 -13.92
N ASN A 529 31.94 16.17 -15.09
CA ASN A 529 32.97 15.42 -15.82
C ASN A 529 32.60 13.94 -16.11
N LEU A 530 31.31 13.67 -16.35
CA LEU A 530 30.82 12.34 -16.71
C LEU A 530 31.21 11.95 -18.14
N PHE A 531 31.54 12.94 -18.97
CA PHE A 531 32.15 12.79 -20.28
C PHE A 531 33.05 14.00 -20.57
N ASN A 532 33.85 13.93 -21.63
CA ASN A 532 34.78 15.00 -21.98
C ASN A 532 34.04 16.20 -22.58
N GLU A 533 34.00 17.32 -21.86
CA GLU A 533 33.46 18.60 -22.37
C GLU A 533 34.19 19.04 -23.65
N GLY A 534 33.48 19.74 -24.56
CA GLY A 534 34.03 20.22 -25.83
C GLY A 534 34.12 19.15 -26.93
N THR A 535 33.72 17.91 -26.63
CA THR A 535 33.56 16.83 -27.62
C THR A 535 32.09 16.56 -27.92
N LEU A 536 31.82 15.80 -28.99
CA LEU A 536 30.47 15.37 -29.34
C LEU A 536 29.93 14.39 -28.28
N PHE A 537 28.81 14.71 -27.64
CA PHE A 537 28.18 13.83 -26.66
C PHE A 537 27.47 12.65 -27.32
N ARG A 538 26.94 12.84 -28.53
CA ARG A 538 26.16 11.91 -29.35
C ARG A 538 24.89 11.41 -28.65
N PRO A 539 23.93 12.31 -28.39
CA PRO A 539 22.77 12.00 -27.53
C PRO A 539 21.89 10.85 -28.05
N ASN A 540 21.85 10.64 -29.37
CA ASN A 540 20.99 9.65 -30.02
C ASN A 540 21.68 8.31 -30.29
N ASP A 541 23.00 8.20 -30.05
CA ASP A 541 23.70 6.94 -30.23
C ASP A 541 23.22 5.92 -29.16
N PRO A 542 23.05 4.64 -29.52
CA PRO A 542 22.85 3.57 -28.55
C PRO A 542 23.96 3.59 -27.49
N CYS A 543 23.60 3.52 -26.22
CA CYS A 543 24.60 3.48 -25.16
C CYS A 543 25.02 2.04 -24.88
N THR A 544 26.33 1.80 -24.88
CA THR A 544 26.92 0.50 -24.59
C THR A 544 26.99 0.25 -23.08
N ARG A 545 27.13 -1.03 -22.69
CA ARG A 545 27.29 -1.43 -21.28
C ARG A 545 28.49 -0.76 -20.63
N GLY A 546 29.63 -0.70 -21.33
CA GLY A 546 30.84 -0.03 -20.85
C GLY A 546 30.62 1.46 -20.60
N ALA A 547 29.99 2.16 -21.55
CA ALA A 547 29.69 3.58 -21.41
C ALA A 547 28.69 3.86 -20.27
N ALA A 548 27.69 3.00 -20.09
CA ALA A 548 26.69 3.16 -19.03
C ALA A 548 27.31 3.05 -17.62
N VAL A 549 28.17 2.05 -17.39
CA VAL A 549 28.86 1.91 -16.09
C VAL A 549 29.91 3.01 -15.89
N GLU A 550 30.56 3.46 -16.97
CA GLU A 550 31.51 4.59 -16.89
C GLU A 550 30.82 5.87 -16.43
N PHE A 551 29.61 6.18 -16.93
CA PHE A 551 28.84 7.32 -16.43
C PHE A 551 28.50 7.22 -14.94
N MET A 552 28.08 6.03 -14.49
CA MET A 552 27.70 5.81 -13.08
C MET A 552 28.91 5.90 -12.16
N TRP A 553 30.03 5.27 -12.55
CA TRP A 553 31.28 5.32 -11.79
C TRP A 553 31.81 6.75 -11.66
N ARG A 554 31.75 7.54 -12.74
CA ARG A 554 32.13 8.96 -12.70
C ARG A 554 31.20 9.76 -11.79
N ALA A 555 29.90 9.48 -11.82
CA ALA A 555 28.93 10.13 -10.94
C ALA A 555 29.11 9.76 -9.47
N ASP A 556 29.62 8.56 -9.19
CA ASP A 556 30.03 8.10 -7.85
C ASP A 556 31.39 8.66 -7.41
N GLY A 557 31.95 9.65 -8.13
CA GLY A 557 33.20 10.31 -7.76
C GLY A 557 34.46 9.56 -8.19
N CYS A 558 34.37 8.68 -9.19
CA CYS A 558 35.51 7.92 -9.73
C CYS A 558 36.24 7.09 -8.67
N VAL A 559 35.50 6.35 -7.85
CA VAL A 559 36.07 5.53 -6.76
C VAL A 559 37.15 4.61 -7.31
N ASN A 560 38.37 4.77 -6.81
CA ASN A 560 39.51 3.96 -7.23
C ASN A 560 39.42 2.59 -6.55
N ILE A 561 39.76 1.54 -7.29
CA ILE A 561 39.69 0.15 -6.82
C ILE A 561 40.99 -0.58 -7.15
N THR A 562 41.37 -1.51 -6.29
CA THR A 562 42.67 -2.20 -6.34
C THR A 562 42.57 -3.66 -6.79
N THR A 563 41.37 -4.12 -7.13
CA THR A 563 41.06 -5.51 -7.49
C THR A 563 40.46 -5.55 -8.88
N GLU A 564 41.06 -6.35 -9.77
CA GLU A 564 40.57 -6.59 -11.13
C GLU A 564 39.60 -7.78 -11.15
N THR A 565 38.51 -7.67 -11.90
CA THR A 565 37.50 -8.74 -12.01
C THR A 565 37.88 -9.81 -13.04
N GLY A 566 38.83 -9.51 -13.93
CA GLY A 566 39.43 -10.49 -14.84
C GLY A 566 38.57 -10.89 -16.04
N PHE A 567 37.60 -10.07 -16.47
CA PHE A 567 36.84 -10.33 -17.69
C PHE A 567 37.73 -10.36 -18.93
N THR A 568 37.57 -11.39 -19.76
CA THR A 568 38.40 -11.63 -20.94
C THR A 568 38.23 -10.60 -22.07
N ASP A 569 37.11 -9.87 -22.06
CA ASP A 569 36.72 -8.91 -23.09
C ASP A 569 36.76 -7.45 -22.59
N VAL A 570 37.42 -7.20 -21.46
CA VAL A 570 37.66 -5.86 -20.91
C VAL A 570 39.16 -5.58 -20.91
N PRO A 571 39.70 -4.89 -21.93
CA PRO A 571 41.11 -4.54 -21.96
C PRO A 571 41.47 -3.59 -20.82
N MET A 572 42.60 -3.81 -20.14
CA MET A 572 43.07 -2.98 -19.02
C MET A 572 43.20 -1.49 -19.39
N GLU A 573 43.56 -1.22 -20.65
CA GLU A 573 43.73 0.14 -21.21
C GLU A 573 42.41 0.81 -21.66
N ALA A 574 41.27 0.12 -21.58
CA ALA A 574 39.99 0.70 -21.96
C ALA A 574 39.55 1.76 -20.93
N SER A 575 38.95 2.88 -21.37
CA SER A 575 38.50 3.96 -20.47
C SER A 575 37.49 3.50 -19.42
N TYR A 576 36.75 2.43 -19.72
CA TYR A 576 35.73 1.86 -18.86
C TYR A 576 36.23 0.70 -17.98
N SER A 577 37.51 0.28 -18.06
CA SER A 577 37.99 -0.92 -17.35
C SER A 577 37.78 -0.81 -15.83
N ILE A 578 38.22 0.30 -15.23
CA ILE A 578 38.03 0.58 -13.80
C ILE A 578 36.54 0.69 -13.44
N ALA A 579 35.73 1.30 -14.31
CA ALA A 579 34.29 1.41 -14.07
C ALA A 579 33.59 0.04 -14.07
N VAL A 580 34.03 -0.90 -14.92
CA VAL A 580 33.52 -2.27 -14.92
C VAL A 580 33.87 -2.96 -13.62
N ASP A 581 35.13 -2.91 -13.21
CA ASP A 581 35.57 -3.55 -11.98
C ASP A 581 34.84 -2.96 -10.75
N TRP A 582 34.60 -1.64 -10.72
CA TRP A 582 33.83 -0.97 -9.68
C TRP A 582 32.39 -1.49 -9.67
N ALA A 583 31.75 -1.58 -10.83
CA ALA A 583 30.37 -2.01 -10.94
C ALA A 583 30.17 -3.46 -10.44
N VAL A 584 31.14 -4.35 -10.65
CA VAL A 584 31.07 -5.71 -10.10
C VAL A 584 31.29 -5.72 -8.60
N LEU A 585 32.29 -4.99 -8.09
CA LEU A 585 32.57 -4.94 -6.66
C LEU A 585 31.41 -4.36 -5.85
N GLN A 586 30.68 -3.38 -6.40
CA GLN A 586 29.47 -2.82 -5.80
C GLN A 586 28.22 -3.69 -6.01
N GLY A 587 28.33 -4.85 -6.68
CA GLY A 587 27.19 -5.74 -6.94
C GLY A 587 26.20 -5.19 -7.98
N ILE A 588 26.56 -4.14 -8.73
CA ILE A 588 25.71 -3.53 -9.76
C ILE A 588 25.49 -4.52 -10.92
N THR A 589 26.53 -5.26 -11.32
CA THR A 589 26.44 -6.26 -12.39
C THR A 589 27.46 -7.39 -12.22
N ASN A 590 27.15 -8.59 -12.71
CA ASN A 590 28.06 -9.74 -12.71
C ASN A 590 28.64 -10.03 -14.11
N GLY A 591 28.51 -9.10 -15.06
CA GLY A 591 28.78 -9.35 -16.48
C GLY A 591 27.62 -10.06 -17.19
N THR A 592 27.85 -10.46 -18.44
CA THR A 592 26.89 -11.25 -19.25
C THR A 592 27.16 -12.75 -19.15
N SER A 593 28.35 -13.12 -18.66
CA SER A 593 28.74 -14.47 -18.28
C SER A 593 29.77 -14.41 -17.14
N ALA A 594 30.17 -15.55 -16.60
CA ALA A 594 31.22 -15.62 -15.58
C ALA A 594 32.60 -15.06 -16.06
N THR A 595 32.84 -14.95 -17.36
CA THR A 595 34.13 -14.53 -17.94
C THR A 595 34.02 -13.39 -18.95
N THR A 596 32.81 -12.83 -19.13
CA THR A 596 32.52 -11.86 -20.18
C THR A 596 31.63 -10.73 -19.64
N PHE A 597 32.02 -9.48 -19.89
CA PHE A 597 31.25 -8.30 -19.52
C PHE A 597 30.34 -7.79 -20.66
N SER A 598 30.74 -8.00 -21.91
CA SER A 598 30.16 -7.48 -23.15
C SER A 598 30.13 -5.94 -23.21
N PRO A 599 31.28 -5.23 -23.12
CA PRO A 599 31.29 -3.77 -22.98
C PRO A 599 30.66 -3.04 -24.17
N GLU A 600 30.77 -3.59 -25.38
CA GLU A 600 30.23 -3.02 -26.62
C GLU A 600 28.74 -3.35 -26.86
N GLN A 601 28.15 -4.25 -26.07
CA GLN A 601 26.73 -4.56 -26.19
C GLN A 601 25.90 -3.37 -25.71
N THR A 602 24.88 -2.99 -26.48
CA THR A 602 23.97 -1.90 -26.12
C THR A 602 23.05 -2.29 -24.96
N CYS A 603 22.83 -1.36 -24.03
CA CYS A 603 21.93 -1.61 -22.90
C CYS A 603 20.46 -1.39 -23.26
N THR A 604 19.60 -2.27 -22.75
CA THR A 604 18.15 -2.04 -22.77
C THR A 604 17.71 -1.16 -21.60
N ARG A 605 16.49 -0.61 -21.70
CA ARG A 605 15.86 0.19 -20.63
C ARG A 605 15.81 -0.55 -19.30
N GLY A 606 15.42 -1.84 -19.31
CA GLY A 606 15.38 -2.69 -18.11
C GLY A 606 16.76 -2.88 -17.46
N GLN A 607 17.80 -3.05 -18.27
CA GLN A 607 19.17 -3.17 -17.77
C GLN A 607 19.66 -1.89 -17.09
N ILE A 608 19.39 -0.73 -17.69
CA ILE A 608 19.86 0.55 -17.13
C ILE A 608 19.18 0.89 -15.82
N VAL A 609 17.86 0.74 -15.72
CA VAL A 609 17.19 0.98 -14.43
C VAL A 609 17.65 -0.01 -13.37
N THR A 610 17.97 -1.25 -13.74
CA THR A 610 18.54 -2.23 -12.80
C THR A 610 19.92 -1.82 -12.31
N PHE A 611 20.77 -1.28 -13.19
CA PHE A 611 22.08 -0.77 -12.79
C PHE A 611 21.96 0.43 -11.85
N LEU A 612 21.07 1.38 -12.17
CA LEU A 612 20.80 2.54 -11.31
C LEU A 612 20.22 2.13 -9.95
N TYR A 613 19.26 1.20 -9.95
CA TYR A 613 18.65 0.68 -8.72
C TYR A 613 19.70 0.09 -7.79
N ARG A 614 20.57 -0.78 -8.30
CA ARG A 614 21.63 -1.39 -7.48
C ARG A 614 22.70 -0.41 -7.02
N ALA A 615 22.90 0.68 -7.75
CA ALA A 615 23.89 1.69 -7.41
C ALA A 615 23.35 2.74 -6.41
N PHE A 616 22.05 3.05 -6.44
CA PHE A 616 21.51 4.26 -5.80
C PHE A 616 20.20 4.08 -5.01
N ALA A 617 19.64 2.86 -4.92
CA ALA A 617 18.38 2.62 -4.21
C ALA A 617 18.51 2.36 -2.71
#